data_AF-A0A2W6B5V4-F1
#
_entry.id   AF-A0A2W6B5V4-F1
#
_cell.length_a   1.000
_cell.length_b   1.000
_cell.length_c   1.000
_cell.angle_alpha   90.00
_cell.angle_beta   90.00
_cell.angle_gamma   90.00
#
_symmetry.space_group_name_H-M   'P 1'
#
loop_
_entity.id
_entity.type
_entity.pdbx_description
1 polymer ?
#
loop_
_entity_poly.entity_id
_entity_poly.type
_entity_poly.pdbx_seq_one_letter_code
_entity_poly.pdbx_strand_id
1 'polypeptide(L)' 'LYDYPARKKQSAALQLTLAEELPYYPLWSPRFFVVGSSRIAVSDGSRPAWSSPNWLWNADKWYLTK' A
#
# COMPACT_ATOMS: atom_id res chain seq x y z
N LEU A 1 -7.26 -23.48 -3.37
CA LEU A 1 -6.17 -23.08 -2.46
C LEU A 1 -5.29 -22.07 -3.19
N TYR A 2 -5.23 -20.84 -2.67
CA TYR A 2 -4.39 -19.78 -3.24
C TYR A 2 -2.94 -19.98 -2.77
N ASP A 3 -2.06 -20.46 -3.65
CA ASP A 3 -0.64 -20.64 -3.34
C ASP A 3 0.12 -19.31 -3.49
N TYR A 4 0.10 -18.53 -2.42
CA TYR A 4 0.76 -17.23 -2.37
C TYR A 4 2.29 -17.30 -2.58
N PRO A 5 3.03 -18.24 -1.95
CA PRO A 5 4.45 -18.43 -2.23
C PRO A 5 4.78 -18.68 -3.70
N ALA A 6 4.05 -19.59 -4.37
CA ALA A 6 4.29 -19.88 -5.79
C ALA A 6 4.05 -18.66 -6.68
N ARG A 7 2.96 -17.91 -6.42
CA ARG A 7 2.66 -16.67 -7.15
C ARG A 7 3.74 -15.61 -6.97
N LYS A 8 4.21 -15.41 -5.74
CA LYS A 8 5.28 -14.44 -5.44
C LYS A 8 6.54 -14.75 -6.25
N LYS A 9 6.91 -16.04 -6.35
CA LYS A 9 8.06 -16.49 -7.14
C LYS A 9 7.87 -16.21 -8.64
N GLN A 10 6.69 -16.53 -9.19
CA GLN A 10 6.37 -16.28 -10.60
C GLN A 10 6.36 -14.78 -10.95
N SER A 11 5.77 -13.94 -10.08
CA SER A 11 5.76 -12.48 -10.30
C SER A 11 7.16 -11.88 -10.30
N ALA A 12 8.05 -12.34 -9.41
CA ALA A 12 9.44 -11.90 -9.38
C ALA A 12 10.20 -12.30 -10.66
N ALA A 13 9.98 -13.53 -11.16
CA ALA A 13 10.59 -13.98 -12.42
C ALA A 13 10.12 -13.14 -13.62
N LEU A 14 8.81 -12.86 -13.70
CA LEU A 14 8.25 -11.97 -14.74
C LEU A 14 8.82 -10.55 -14.67
N GLN A 15 8.99 -9.99 -13.48
CA GLN A 15 9.59 -8.66 -13.31
C GLN A 15 11.02 -8.60 -13.84
N LEU A 16 11.81 -9.67 -13.66
CA LEU A 16 13.17 -9.77 -14.20
C LEU A 16 13.16 -9.83 -15.72
N THR A 17 12.36 -10.72 -16.32
CA THR A 17 12.24 -10.83 -17.78
C THR A 17 11.76 -9.51 -18.41
N LEU A 18 10.78 -8.84 -17.80
CA LEU A 18 10.30 -7.54 -18.27
C LEU A 18 11.39 -6.46 -18.20
N ALA A 19 12.25 -6.49 -17.18
CA ALA A 19 13.36 -5.55 -17.05
C ALA A 19 14.47 -5.78 -18.09
N GLU A 20 14.65 -7.02 -18.54
CA GLU A 20 15.61 -7.38 -19.59
C GLU A 20 15.08 -7.05 -21.00
N GLU A 21 13.81 -7.35 -21.27
CA GLU A 21 13.23 -7.25 -22.62
C GLU A 21 12.66 -5.87 -22.95
N LEU A 22 12.24 -5.09 -21.96
CA LEU A 22 11.55 -3.83 -22.17
C LEU A 22 12.21 -2.71 -21.35
N PRO A 23 12.72 -1.64 -21.99
CA PRO A 23 13.36 -0.53 -21.29
C PRO A 23 12.31 0.42 -20.68
N TYR A 24 11.42 -0.11 -19.84
CA TYR A 24 10.62 0.75 -18.97
C TYR A 24 11.52 1.15 -17.80
N TYR A 25 11.89 2.42 -17.73
CA TYR A 25 12.61 2.94 -16.57
C TYR A 25 11.58 3.49 -15.58
N PRO A 26 11.24 2.78 -14.48
CA PRO A 26 10.37 3.32 -13.45
C PRO A 26 11.09 4.48 -12.77
N LEU A 27 10.84 5.71 -13.22
CA LEU A 27 11.50 6.91 -12.71
C LEU A 27 11.00 7.27 -11.30
N TRP A 28 9.68 7.24 -11.10
CA TRP A 28 9.04 7.55 -9.82
C TRP A 28 7.59 7.08 -9.80
N SER A 29 7.05 6.91 -8.60
CA SER A 29 5.62 6.75 -8.37
C SER A 29 5.06 8.03 -7.77
N PRO A 30 3.91 8.55 -8.24
CA PRO A 30 3.31 9.75 -7.68
C PRO A 30 3.04 9.56 -6.19
N ARG A 31 3.50 10.54 -5.40
CA ARG A 31 3.18 10.62 -3.98
C ARG A 31 1.95 11.50 -3.81
N PHE A 32 1.02 11.04 -3.02
CA PHE A 32 -0.13 11.83 -2.58
C PHE A 32 0.10 12.26 -1.13
N PHE A 33 -0.16 13.53 -0.85
CA PHE A 33 -0.04 14.09 0.49
C PHE A 33 -1.40 14.08 1.16
N VAL A 34 -1.46 13.48 2.35
CA VAL A 34 -2.67 13.47 3.19
C VAL A 34 -2.39 14.26 4.45
N VAL A 35 -3.32 15.13 4.79
CA VAL A 35 -3.31 15.82 6.08
C VAL A 35 -4.45 15.24 6.93
N GLY A 36 -4.09 14.69 8.08
CA GLY A 36 -5.02 14.14 9.05
C GLY A 36 -4.82 14.79 10.41
N SER A 37 -5.89 14.88 11.20
CA SER A 37 -5.79 15.34 12.59
C SER A 37 -5.03 14.32 13.45
N SER A 38 -4.16 14.81 14.32
CA SER A 38 -3.46 13.98 15.32
C SER A 38 -4.40 13.35 16.35
N ARG A 39 -5.66 13.80 16.40
CA ARG A 39 -6.72 13.24 17.25
C ARG A 39 -7.44 12.04 16.65
N ILE A 40 -7.11 11.63 15.42
CA ILE A 40 -7.72 10.46 14.81
C ILE A 40 -7.02 9.21 15.37
N ALA A 41 -7.79 8.37 16.06
CA ALA A 41 -7.38 7.06 16.52
C ALA A 41 -8.22 5.96 15.85
N VAL A 42 -7.73 4.72 15.86
CA VAL A 42 -8.44 3.55 15.32
C VAL A 42 -8.78 2.58 16.45
N SER A 43 -10.00 2.05 16.43
CA SER A 43 -10.55 1.23 17.53
C SER A 43 -9.81 -0.09 17.78
N ASP A 44 -9.12 -0.63 16.78
CA ASP A 44 -8.33 -1.86 16.88
C ASP A 44 -6.86 -1.62 17.28
N GLY A 45 -6.51 -0.38 17.64
CA GLY A 45 -5.14 0.02 18.00
C GLY A 45 -4.20 0.18 16.80
N SER A 46 -4.68 -0.05 15.57
CA SER A 46 -3.92 0.27 14.36
C SER A 46 -3.80 1.78 14.18
N ARG A 47 -2.92 2.21 13.28
CA ARG A 47 -2.84 3.61 12.87
C ARG A 47 -3.80 3.84 11.70
N PRO A 48 -4.31 5.06 11.52
CA PRO A 48 -5.00 5.40 10.29
C PRO A 48 -4.06 5.17 9.10
N ALA A 49 -4.63 4.77 7.97
CA ALA A 49 -3.87 4.24 6.85
C ALA A 49 -3.17 5.29 5.98
N TRP A 50 -2.60 6.34 6.58
CA TRP A 50 -2.00 7.47 5.88
C TRP A 50 -0.90 7.09 4.88
N SER A 51 -0.22 5.96 5.09
CA SER A 51 0.83 5.45 4.21
C SER A 51 0.31 4.57 3.06
N SER A 52 -0.98 4.22 3.05
CA SER A 52 -1.60 3.42 2.01
C SER A 52 -2.09 4.31 0.86
N PRO A 53 -1.99 3.88 -0.41
CA PRO A 53 -2.69 4.53 -1.53
C PRO A 53 -4.20 4.61 -1.33
N ASN A 54 -4.76 3.70 -0.52
CA ASN A 54 -6.16 3.74 -0.10
C ASN A 54 -6.23 4.14 1.37
N TRP A 55 -5.93 5.40 1.69
CA TRP A 55 -5.86 5.87 3.08
C TRP A 55 -7.21 5.87 3.83
N LEU A 56 -8.33 5.64 3.15
CA LEU A 56 -9.67 5.53 3.75
C LEU A 56 -10.10 4.07 4.02
N TRP A 57 -9.26 3.07 3.75
CA TRP A 57 -9.69 1.66 3.79
C TRP A 57 -10.20 1.19 5.16
N ASN A 58 -9.74 1.81 6.25
CA ASN A 58 -10.16 1.50 7.62
C ASN A 58 -10.90 2.68 8.30
N ALA A 59 -11.46 3.61 7.52
CA ALA A 59 -12.10 4.81 8.05
C ALA A 59 -13.35 4.52 8.92
N ASP A 60 -13.97 3.36 8.72
CA ASP A 60 -15.07 2.83 9.52
C ASP A 60 -14.70 2.62 10.99
N LYS A 61 -13.40 2.42 11.28
CA LYS A 61 -12.87 2.20 12.63
C LYS A 61 -12.34 3.46 13.29
N TRP A 62 -12.39 4.61 12.61
CA TRP A 62 -11.79 5.84 13.10
C TRP A 62 -12.70 6.53 14.12
N TYR A 63 -12.10 7.10 15.14
CA TYR A 63 -12.78 7.95 16.11
C TYR A 63 -11.88 9.10 16.54
N LEU A 64 -12.49 10.15 17.09
CA LEU A 64 -11.76 11.33 17.59
C LEU A 64 -11.44 11.15 19.07
N THR A 65 -10.15 11.33 19.40
CA THR A 65 -9.69 11.48 20.78
C THR A 65 -9.80 12.94 21.21
N LYS A 66 -9.90 13.17 22.53
CA LYS A 66 -9.95 14.51 23.11
C LYS A 66 -8.59 15.20 23.02
#